data_AF-A0A523N2C3-F1
#
_entry.id   AF-A0A523N2C3-F1
#
_cell.length_a   1.000
_cell.length_b   1.000
_cell.length_c   1.000
_cell.angle_alpha   90.00
_cell.angle_beta   90.00
_cell.angle_gamma   90.00
#
_symmetry.space_group_name_H-M   'P 1'
#
loop_
_entity.id
_entity.type
_entity.pdbx_description
1 polymer ?
#
loop_
_entity_poly.entity_id
_entity_poly.type
_entity_poly.pdbx_seq_one_letter_code
_entity_poly.pdbx_strand_id
1 'polypeptide(L)'
;MPPSLMEFEGFYYDGKSPTRHPVKLRLNPQHLHLIFPDQPLLSWPYSGLRMTRTGSDGPIRLERFISKNEVTPRLVVIEDPEFLAEAHRVAPGALGSFLAPPQRRNLWRALIVLALVLIPPLFFGI
;
A
#
# COMPACT_ATOMS: atom_id res chain seq x y z
N MET A 1 -4.62 23.87 17.58
CA MET A 1 -4.37 22.61 18.33
C MET A 1 -3.13 21.97 17.73
N PRO A 2 -2.12 21.58 18.52
CA PRO A 2 -1.11 20.68 17.99
C PRO A 2 -1.83 19.40 17.53
N PRO A 3 -1.47 18.80 16.38
CA PRO A 3 -1.99 17.47 16.06
C PRO A 3 -1.61 16.57 17.23
N SER A 4 -2.60 15.95 17.86
CA SER A 4 -2.36 14.91 18.85
C SER A 4 -1.41 13.92 18.20
N LEU A 5 -0.22 13.78 18.76
CA LEU A 5 0.79 12.82 18.35
C LEU A 5 0.30 11.43 18.74
N MET A 6 -0.76 10.96 18.08
CA MET A 6 -1.23 9.59 18.23
C MET A 6 -0.16 8.70 17.61
N GLU A 7 0.54 7.99 18.50
CA GLU A 7 1.45 6.92 18.15
C GLU A 7 0.66 5.63 18.14
N PHE A 8 0.73 4.88 17.04
CA PHE A 8 0.15 3.55 16.93
C PHE A 8 1.26 2.52 16.99
N GLU A 9 0.95 1.33 17.50
CA GLU A 9 1.89 0.22 17.50
C GLU A 9 1.60 -0.72 16.32
N GLY A 10 2.66 -1.36 15.82
CA GLY A 10 2.55 -2.32 14.76
C GLY A 10 3.79 -3.18 14.58
N PHE A 11 3.72 -4.04 13.57
CA PHE A 11 4.83 -4.91 13.20
C PHE A 11 5.24 -4.64 11.76
N TYR A 12 6.51 -4.30 11.57
CA TYR A 12 7.14 -4.13 10.28
C TYR A 12 7.79 -5.43 9.80
N TYR A 13 7.64 -5.70 8.50
CA TYR A 13 8.21 -6.82 7.77
C TYR A 13 9.01 -6.25 6.59
N ASP A 14 10.27 -6.67 6.49
CA ASP A 14 11.21 -6.14 5.49
C ASP A 14 11.06 -6.77 4.10
N GLY A 15 10.21 -7.78 3.96
CA GLY A 15 9.97 -8.52 2.72
C GLY A 15 11.11 -9.48 2.33
N LYS A 16 12.16 -9.57 3.16
CA LYS A 16 13.34 -10.44 2.93
C LYS A 16 13.39 -11.59 3.92
N SER A 17 12.89 -11.37 5.14
CA SER A 17 12.85 -12.36 6.20
C SER A 17 11.45 -12.44 6.82
N PRO A 18 11.10 -13.55 7.47
CA PRO A 18 9.85 -13.67 8.23
C PRO A 18 9.89 -12.91 9.57
N THR A 19 10.97 -12.18 9.84
CA THR A 19 11.20 -11.46 11.10
C THR A 19 10.19 -10.33 11.25
N ARG A 20 9.62 -10.22 12.45
CA ARG A 20 8.72 -9.14 12.84
C ARG A 20 9.53 -8.10 13.61
N HIS A 21 9.49 -6.86 13.15
CA HIS A 21 10.12 -5.75 13.85
C HIS A 21 9.05 -4.89 14.52
N PRO A 22 9.02 -4.78 15.86
CA PRO A 22 8.10 -3.87 16.53
C PRO A 22 8.40 -2.44 16.08
N VAL A 23 7.34 -1.71 15.73
CA VAL A 23 7.46 -0.36 15.18
C VAL A 23 6.35 0.52 15.74
N LYS A 24 6.70 1.77 16.04
CA LYS A 24 5.74 2.81 16.35
C LYS A 24 5.44 3.62 15.10
N LEU A 25 4.19 4.03 14.95
CA LEU A 25 3.66 4.65 13.76
C LEU A 25 3.14 6.03 14.11
N ARG A 26 3.60 7.04 13.39
CA ARG A 26 3.09 8.40 13.50
C ARG A 26 2.53 8.87 12.18
N LEU A 27 1.33 9.42 12.25
CA LEU A 27 0.65 9.98 11.10
C LEU A 27 1.06 11.45 10.93
N ASN A 28 1.46 11.80 9.72
CA ASN A 28 1.61 13.17 9.27
C ASN A 28 0.77 13.36 8.02
N PRO A 29 0.34 14.59 7.65
CA PRO A 29 -0.55 14.80 6.50
C PRO A 29 -0.08 14.23 5.15
N GLN A 30 1.22 13.97 4.98
CA GLN A 30 1.83 13.50 3.73
C GLN A 30 2.50 12.12 3.86
N HIS A 31 2.88 11.73 5.08
CA HIS A 31 3.73 10.57 5.32
C HIS A 31 3.27 9.79 6.55
N LEU A 32 3.39 8.47 6.46
CA LEU A 32 3.41 7.57 7.60
C LEU A 32 4.86 7.42 8.08
N HIS A 33 5.11 7.77 9.33
CA HIS A 33 6.41 7.67 9.96
C HIS A 33 6.50 6.36 10.75
N LEU A 34 7.53 5.57 10.48
CA LEU A 34 7.86 4.33 11.17
C LEU A 34 9.07 4.60 12.07
N ILE A 35 8.84 4.54 13.38
CA ILE A 35 9.84 4.73 14.42
C ILE A 35 10.20 3.36 14.98
N PHE A 36 11.43 2.96 14.75
CA PHE A 36 12.02 1.75 15.32
C PHE A 36 12.79 2.11 16.60
N PRO A 37 12.95 1.18 17.54
CA PRO A 37 13.75 1.41 18.74
C PRO A 37 15.23 1.70 18.41
N ASP A 38 15.80 0.97 17.45
CA ASP A 38 17.25 0.98 17.17
C ASP A 38 17.60 1.40 15.73
N GLN A 39 16.62 1.87 14.94
CA GLN A 39 16.84 2.25 13.54
C GLN A 39 16.41 3.69 13.28
N PRO A 40 17.02 4.35 12.28
CA PRO A 40 16.58 5.66 11.85
C PRO A 40 15.10 5.65 11.44
N LEU A 41 14.47 6.80 11.65
CA LEU A 41 13.10 7.08 11.23
C LEU A 41 12.91 6.76 9.74
N LEU A 42 11.95 5.88 9.44
CA LEU A 42 11.59 5.54 8.07
C LEU A 42 10.27 6.22 7.70
N SER A 43 10.28 7.05 6.66
CA SER A 43 9.09 7.80 6.23
C SER A 43 8.50 7.21 4.94
N TRP A 44 7.20 6.93 4.97
CA TRP A 44 6.43 6.34 3.88
C TRP A 44 5.42 7.34 3.33
N PRO A 45 5.55 7.82 2.08
CA PRO A 45 4.54 8.69 1.48
C PRO A 45 3.27 7.88 1.22
N TYR A 46 2.10 8.44 1.51
CA TYR A 46 0.83 7.72 1.32
C TYR A 46 0.56 7.32 -0.14
N SER A 47 1.05 8.11 -1.10
CA SER A 47 0.86 7.87 -2.54
C SER A 47 1.44 6.54 -3.05
N GLY A 48 2.39 5.94 -2.32
CA GLY A 48 3.02 4.66 -2.67
C GLY A 48 2.57 3.49 -1.80
N LEU A 49 1.57 3.70 -0.95
CA LEU A 49 1.08 2.68 -0.02
C LEU A 49 -0.19 2.02 -0.56
N ARG A 50 -0.27 0.71 -0.35
CA ARG A 50 -1.44 -0.10 -0.62
C ARG A 50 -1.95 -0.64 0.69
N MET A 51 -3.26 -0.60 0.92
CA MET A 51 -3.86 -1.24 2.08
C MET A 51 -4.49 -2.56 1.69
N THR A 52 -4.21 -3.58 2.48
CA THR A 52 -4.87 -4.88 2.43
C THR A 52 -5.53 -5.12 3.79
N ARG A 53 -6.71 -5.74 3.81
CA ARG A 53 -7.37 -6.17 5.06
C ARG A 53 -7.88 -7.59 4.87
N THR A 54 -7.73 -8.42 5.89
CA THR A 54 -8.33 -9.76 5.90
C THR A 54 -9.73 -9.66 6.50
N GLY A 55 -10.77 -9.60 5.67
CA GLY A 55 -12.15 -9.41 6.14
C GLY A 55 -12.43 -7.98 6.63
N SER A 56 -13.63 -7.75 7.17
CA SER A 56 -14.07 -6.43 7.66
C SER A 56 -13.31 -5.98 8.91
N ASP A 57 -12.97 -6.92 9.80
CA ASP A 57 -12.43 -6.63 11.14
C ASP A 57 -10.96 -7.05 11.31
N GLY A 58 -10.32 -7.51 10.24
CA GLY A 58 -8.93 -7.94 10.30
C GLY A 58 -7.95 -6.77 10.50
N PRO A 59 -6.70 -7.10 10.89
CA PRO A 59 -5.66 -6.11 11.06
C PRO A 59 -5.40 -5.37 9.75
N ILE A 60 -5.05 -4.10 9.87
CA ILE A 60 -4.73 -3.24 8.74
C ILE A 60 -3.33 -3.58 8.27
N ARG A 61 -3.18 -3.89 7.00
CA ARG A 61 -1.90 -4.21 6.38
C ARG A 61 -1.55 -3.13 5.37
N LEU A 62 -0.46 -2.41 5.61
CA LEU A 62 0.06 -1.40 4.70
C LEU A 62 1.28 -1.94 3.98
N GLU A 63 1.18 -2.08 2.67
CA GLU A 63 2.21 -2.60 1.79
C GLU A 63 2.87 -1.46 1.01
N ARG A 64 4.20 -1.50 0.90
CA ARG A 64 4.98 -0.57 0.08
C ARG A 64 5.97 -1.34 -0.79
N PHE A 65 5.94 -1.05 -2.10
CA PHE A 65 6.97 -1.43 -3.04
C PHE A 65 7.95 -0.27 -3.18
N ILE A 66 9.24 -0.50 -2.91
CA ILE A 66 10.29 0.52 -3.04
C ILE A 66 10.71 0.67 -4.50
N SER A 67 10.69 -0.43 -5.26
CA SER A 67 11.03 -0.45 -6.67
C SER A 67 10.02 -1.26 -7.48
N LYS A 68 9.86 -0.91 -8.77
CA LYS A 68 8.99 -1.66 -9.70
C LYS A 68 9.41 -3.11 -9.90
N ASN A 69 10.69 -3.41 -9.66
CA ASN A 69 11.26 -4.75 -9.84
C ASN A 69 11.25 -5.57 -8.53
N GLU A 70 10.73 -5.00 -7.44
CA GLU A 70 10.65 -5.69 -6.15
C GLU A 70 9.46 -6.66 -6.17
N VAL A 71 9.73 -7.94 -5.88
CA VAL A 71 8.71 -9.01 -5.90
C VAL A 71 7.93 -9.04 -4.60
N THR A 72 8.58 -8.72 -3.47
CA THR A 72 7.98 -8.77 -2.13
C THR A 72 7.87 -7.36 -1.55
N PRO A 73 6.66 -6.87 -1.22
CA PRO A 73 6.53 -5.57 -0.58
C PRO A 73 7.05 -5.59 0.85
N ARG A 74 7.45 -4.42 1.33
CA ARG A 74 7.55 -4.18 2.77
C ARG A 74 6.15 -4.03 3.33
N LEU A 75 5.93 -4.54 4.53
CA LEU A 75 4.60 -4.60 5.13
C LEU A 75 4.65 -4.03 6.54
N VAL A 76 3.63 -3.25 6.90
CA VAL A 76 3.32 -2.88 8.28
C VAL A 76 1.95 -3.44 8.62
N VAL A 77 1.85 -4.15 9.74
CA VAL A 77 0.60 -4.66 10.29
C VAL A 77 0.24 -3.86 11.53
N ILE A 78 -1.00 -3.35 11.56
CA ILE A 78 -1.54 -2.49 12.60
C ILE A 78 -2.81 -3.15 13.10
N GLU A 79 -2.87 -3.43 14.40
CA GLU A 79 -4.02 -4.10 15.02
C GLU A 79 -5.05 -3.11 15.54
N ASP A 80 -4.62 -1.88 15.80
CA ASP A 80 -5.49 -0.82 16.32
C ASP A 80 -6.58 -0.44 15.30
N PRO A 81 -7.87 -0.63 15.62
CA PRO A 81 -8.97 -0.31 14.73
C PRO A 81 -9.18 1.20 14.53
N GLU A 82 -8.73 2.04 15.46
CA GLU A 82 -8.87 3.50 15.39
C GLU A 82 -7.89 4.13 14.38
N PHE A 83 -6.84 3.40 13.98
CA PHE A 83 -5.82 3.87 13.05
C PHE A 83 -6.40 4.45 11.76
N LEU A 84 -7.41 3.81 11.15
CA LEU A 84 -7.98 4.30 9.88
C LEU A 84 -8.76 5.60 10.07
N ALA A 85 -9.51 5.72 11.16
CA ALA A 85 -10.26 6.93 11.47
C ALA A 85 -9.29 8.10 11.69
N GLU A 86 -8.21 7.86 12.42
CA GLU A 86 -7.19 8.88 12.66
C GLU A 86 -6.39 9.21 11.41
N ALA A 87 -6.03 8.22 10.59
CA ALA A 87 -5.38 8.44 9.30
C ALA A 87 -6.28 9.30 8.37
N HIS A 88 -7.59 9.09 8.41
CA HIS A 88 -8.55 9.90 7.64
C HIS A 88 -8.59 11.34 8.15
N ARG A 89 -8.51 11.54 9.47
CA ARG A 89 -8.52 12.85 10.12
C ARG A 89 -7.26 13.65 9.83
N VAL A 90 -6.09 13.00 9.93
CA VAL A 90 -4.77 13.63 9.75
C VAL A 90 -4.44 13.85 8.26
N ALA A 91 -4.81 12.91 7.41
CA ALA A 91 -4.50 12.92 5.99
C ALA A 91 -5.75 12.60 5.14
N PRO A 92 -6.72 13.52 5.06
CA PRO A 92 -7.94 13.31 4.28
C PRO A 92 -7.59 13.07 2.81
N GLY A 93 -8.18 12.04 2.21
CA GLY A 93 -7.91 11.64 0.83
C GLY A 93 -6.67 10.74 0.64
N ALA A 94 -5.78 10.62 1.63
CA ALA A 94 -4.66 9.66 1.57
C ALA A 94 -5.16 8.21 1.50
N LEU A 95 -6.30 7.92 2.15
CA LEU A 95 -6.91 6.58 2.09
C LEU A 95 -7.49 6.23 0.72
N GLY A 96 -7.74 7.22 -0.16
CA GLY A 96 -8.23 6.97 -1.51
C GLY A 96 -7.22 6.22 -2.39
N SER A 97 -5.91 6.43 -2.18
CA SER A 97 -4.88 5.67 -2.91
C SER A 97 -4.70 4.26 -2.37
N PHE A 98 -5.05 4.00 -1.10
CA PHE A 98 -4.93 2.67 -0.51
C PHE A 98 -5.86 1.63 -1.16
N LEU A 99 -6.97 2.09 -1.74
CA LEU A 99 -7.95 1.28 -2.48
C LEU A 99 -7.61 1.14 -3.97
N ALA A 100 -6.59 1.85 -4.47
CA ALA A 100 -6.27 1.84 -5.88
C ALA A 100 -5.70 0.47 -6.29
N PRO A 101 -6.34 -0.27 -7.22
CA PRO A 101 -5.74 -1.47 -7.78
C PRO A 101 -4.43 -1.08 -8.48
N PRO A 102 -3.39 -1.94 -8.44
CA PRO A 102 -2.12 -1.65 -9.10
C PRO A 102 -2.41 -1.27 -10.54
N GLN A 103 -1.79 -0.19 -11.00
CA GLN A 103 -2.06 0.46 -12.28
C GLN A 103 -1.75 -0.49 -13.46
N ARG A 104 -2.64 -1.45 -13.72
CA ARG A 104 -2.59 -2.47 -14.79
C ARG A 104 -2.88 -1.85 -16.17
N ARG A 105 -2.86 -0.53 -16.30
CA ARG A 105 -3.25 0.19 -17.52
C ARG A 105 -2.43 -0.23 -18.75
N ASN A 106 -1.20 -0.71 -18.54
CA ASN A 106 -0.34 -1.15 -19.64
C ASN A 106 -0.54 -2.64 -20.01
N LEU A 107 -0.97 -3.50 -19.08
CA LEU A 107 -1.23 -4.92 -19.35
C LEU A 107 -2.49 -5.11 -20.19
N TRP A 108 -3.54 -4.34 -19.93
CA TRP A 108 -4.77 -4.39 -20.73
C TRP A 108 -4.56 -3.93 -22.18
N ARG A 109 -3.72 -2.90 -22.38
CA ARG A 109 -3.31 -2.47 -23.73
C ARG A 109 -2.53 -3.56 -24.46
N ALA A 110 -1.60 -4.23 -23.78
CA ALA A 110 -0.85 -5.35 -24.36
C ALA A 110 -1.77 -6.53 -24.73
N LEU A 111 -2.75 -6.84 -23.88
CA LEU A 111 -3.75 -7.89 -24.18
C LEU A 111 -4.68 -7.52 -25.33
N ILE A 112 -5.10 -6.26 -25.45
CA ILE A 112 -5.92 -5.78 -26.59
C ILE A 112 -5.13 -5.86 -27.89
N VAL A 113 -3.86 -5.42 -27.90
CA VAL A 113 -2.99 -5.52 -29.07
C VAL A 113 -2.76 -7.00 -29.44
N LEU A 114 -2.51 -7.86 -28.45
CA LEU A 114 -2.35 -9.29 -28.68
C LEU A 114 -3.64 -9.94 -29.24
N ALA A 115 -4.80 -9.57 -28.71
CA ALA A 115 -6.10 -10.05 -29.19
C ALA A 115 -6.38 -9.59 -30.64
N LEU A 116 -6.01 -8.36 -31.01
CA LEU A 116 -6.16 -7.87 -32.38
C LEU A 116 -5.25 -8.59 -33.38
N VAL A 117 -4.09 -9.07 -32.94
CA VAL A 117 -3.16 -9.85 -33.79
C VAL A 117 -3.62 -11.31 -33.92
N LEU A 118 -4.31 -11.85 -32.92
CA LEU A 118 -4.77 -13.24 -32.87
C LEU A 118 -6.16 -13.49 -33.45
N ILE A 119 -6.92 -12.45 -33.79
CA ILE A 119 -8.17 -12.59 -34.56
C ILE A 119 -7.80 -12.38 -36.03
N PRO A 120 -7.63 -13.45 -36.84
CA PRO A 120 -7.49 -13.28 -38.28
C PRO A 120 -8.82 -12.75 -38.82
N PRO A 121 -8.83 -11.93 -39.88
CA PRO A 121 -10.08 -11.51 -40.50
C PRO A 121 -10.70 -12.70 -41.25
N LEU A 122 -11.49 -13.52 -40.54
CA LEU A 122 -12.41 -14.50 -41.16
C LEU A 122 -13.70 -13.81 -41.63
N PHE A 123 -13.57 -12.62 -42.21
CA PHE A 123 -14.67 -11.90 -42.85
C PHE A 123 -14.21 -11.22 -44.16
N PHE A 124 -13.44 -11.94 -44.97
CA PHE A 124 -13.51 -11.76 -46.43
C PHE A 124 -14.37 -12.88 -46.99
N GLY A 125 -15.68 -12.65 -47.00
CA GLY A 125 -16.58 -13.34 -47.92
C GLY A 125 -16.61 -12.57 -49.23
N ILE A 126 -16.42 -13.27 -50.34
CA ILE A 126 -17.14 -13.21 -51.63
C ILE A 126 -16.80 -14.53 -52.34
#